data_AF-A0A9W8FJ64-F1
#
_entry.id   AF-A0A9W8FJ64-F1
#
_cell.length_a   1.000
_cell.length_b   1.000
_cell.length_c   1.000
_cell.angle_alpha   90.00
_cell.angle_beta   90.00
_cell.angle_gamma   90.00
#
_symmetry.space_group_name_H-M   'P 1'
#
loop_
_entity.id
_entity.type
_entity.pdbx_description
1 polymer ?
#
loop_
_entity_poly.entity_id
_entity_poly.type
_entity_poly.pdbx_seq_one_letter_code
_entity_poly.pdbx_strand_id
1 'polypeptide(L)'
;MLGMAAVRAIHTTPATSSKRRLSNRKAELEAQRAAEAEARERAKEQLRRLKDTDFLNSLVRPSKLFESTQISQQDAAISSSLAFQSKSSANDGAQSFEAGLKRKADSGAYAYHIDPRDMDLISEVAPKAASGVDTGFGHSIMPEAINKNGEIQADIVRRIAALDNANAKAVSKHNISKAVNKFGRSDGDSGSAEVQAAVWTIRINSLEDHLRSNNKDHQNRRTYTKLLHKRAKMLKYLKRESLERYYLCLKQLGLTKAMVEGEILIPKRVE
;
A
#
# COMPACT_ATOMS: atom_id res chain seq x y z
N MET A 1 -59.61 28.26 -74.44
CA MET A 1 -60.01 27.46 -73.27
C MET A 1 -58.79 26.73 -72.73
N LEU A 2 -58.54 26.89 -71.43
CA LEU A 2 -57.67 26.11 -70.53
C LEU A 2 -56.20 25.88 -70.93
N GLY A 3 -55.32 26.77 -70.43
CA GLY A 3 -53.95 26.39 -70.09
C GLY A 3 -53.93 25.74 -68.70
N MET A 4 -53.67 24.43 -68.61
CA MET A 4 -53.42 23.75 -67.33
C MET A 4 -52.00 24.06 -66.86
N ALA A 5 -51.87 25.04 -65.97
CA ALA A 5 -50.65 25.23 -65.20
C ALA A 5 -50.47 24.05 -64.24
N ALA A 6 -49.47 23.21 -64.49
CA ALA A 6 -49.03 22.19 -63.54
C ALA A 6 -48.48 22.88 -62.29
N VAL A 7 -49.32 23.00 -61.26
CA VAL A 7 -48.89 23.40 -59.91
C VAL A 7 -47.97 22.31 -59.40
N ARG A 8 -46.66 22.51 -59.56
CA ARG A 8 -45.62 21.68 -58.96
C ARG A 8 -45.79 21.83 -57.45
N ALA A 9 -46.41 20.85 -56.79
CA ALA A 9 -46.52 20.82 -55.34
C ALA A 9 -45.11 20.88 -54.75
N ILE A 10 -44.73 22.05 -54.23
CA ILE A 10 -43.55 22.18 -53.38
C ILE A 10 -43.93 21.43 -52.11
N HIS A 11 -43.60 20.13 -52.07
CA HIS A 11 -43.60 19.34 -50.86
C HIS A 11 -42.66 20.02 -49.85
N THR A 12 -43.22 20.90 -49.03
CA THR A 12 -42.54 21.42 -47.85
C THR A 12 -42.49 20.25 -46.87
N THR A 13 -41.40 19.48 -46.89
CA THR A 13 -41.16 18.51 -45.82
C THR A 13 -41.25 19.25 -44.49
N PRO A 14 -42.13 18.86 -43.57
CA PRO A 14 -42.53 19.73 -42.49
C PRO A 14 -41.36 19.84 -41.50
N ALA A 15 -41.13 21.04 -41.00
CA ALA A 15 -40.10 21.34 -39.98
C ALA A 15 -40.17 20.41 -38.75
N THR A 16 -41.29 19.73 -38.52
CA THR A 16 -41.51 18.69 -37.50
C THR A 16 -40.64 17.44 -37.72
N SER A 17 -40.39 17.01 -38.96
CA SER A 17 -39.53 15.85 -39.28
C SER A 17 -38.05 16.12 -38.94
N SER A 18 -37.58 17.34 -39.22
CA SER A 18 -36.21 17.78 -38.90
C SER A 18 -35.97 17.86 -37.38
N LYS A 19 -36.92 18.46 -36.63
CA LYS A 19 -36.85 18.52 -35.15
C LYS A 19 -36.81 17.13 -34.50
N ARG A 20 -37.60 16.18 -35.02
CA ARG A 20 -37.62 14.78 -34.55
C ARG A 20 -36.31 14.03 -34.83
N ARG A 21 -35.66 14.31 -35.96
CA ARG A 21 -34.33 13.75 -36.27
C ARG A 21 -33.25 14.26 -35.31
N LEU A 22 -33.28 15.56 -34.99
CA LEU A 22 -32.35 16.15 -34.03
C LEU A 22 -32.56 15.61 -32.60
N SER A 23 -33.81 15.39 -32.19
CA SER A 23 -34.10 14.78 -30.89
C SER A 23 -33.64 13.32 -30.81
N ASN A 24 -33.87 12.53 -31.87
CA ASN A 24 -33.43 11.14 -31.92
C ASN A 24 -31.89 11.05 -31.90
N ARG A 25 -31.20 11.90 -32.67
CA ARG A 25 -29.73 11.96 -32.66
C ARG A 25 -29.16 12.38 -31.31
N LYS A 26 -29.83 13.30 -30.61
CA LYS A 26 -29.46 13.68 -29.25
C LYS A 26 -29.62 12.51 -28.28
N ALA A 27 -30.74 11.79 -28.36
CA ALA A 27 -30.97 10.60 -27.54
C ALA A 27 -29.97 9.47 -27.85
N GLU A 28 -29.61 9.25 -29.11
CA GLU A 28 -28.55 8.31 -29.52
C GLU A 28 -27.18 8.70 -28.94
N LEU A 29 -26.81 9.98 -28.99
CA LEU A 29 -25.56 10.48 -28.41
C LEU A 29 -25.56 10.36 -26.87
N GLU A 30 -26.69 10.60 -26.22
CA GLU A 30 -26.85 10.43 -24.78
C GLU A 30 -26.75 8.95 -24.38
N ALA A 31 -27.38 8.06 -25.14
CA ALA A 31 -27.26 6.61 -24.96
C ALA A 31 -25.82 6.13 -25.17
N GLN A 32 -25.11 6.65 -26.19
CA GLN A 32 -23.69 6.36 -26.41
C GLN A 32 -22.82 6.83 -25.25
N ARG A 33 -23.03 8.06 -24.75
CA ARG A 33 -22.30 8.60 -23.58
C ARG A 33 -22.58 7.80 -22.31
N ALA A 34 -23.83 7.38 -22.10
CA ALA A 34 -24.21 6.53 -20.98
C ALA A 34 -23.53 5.15 -21.07
N ALA A 35 -23.55 4.52 -22.25
CA ALA A 35 -22.88 3.25 -22.48
C ALA A 35 -21.35 3.35 -22.30
N GLU A 36 -20.72 4.43 -22.77
CA GLU A 36 -19.30 4.71 -22.52
C GLU A 36 -19.02 4.91 -21.03
N ALA A 37 -19.87 5.63 -20.31
CA ALA A 37 -19.72 5.86 -18.88
C ALA A 37 -19.82 4.53 -18.10
N GLU A 38 -20.82 3.70 -18.40
CA GLU A 38 -20.95 2.36 -17.84
C GLU A 38 -19.73 1.49 -18.15
N ALA A 39 -19.22 1.53 -19.38
CA ALA A 39 -18.01 0.79 -19.77
C ALA A 39 -16.78 1.26 -18.98
N ARG A 40 -16.65 2.58 -18.75
CA ARG A 40 -15.57 3.16 -17.92
C ARG A 40 -15.68 2.72 -16.47
N GLU A 41 -16.88 2.71 -15.89
CA GLU A 41 -17.10 2.25 -14.52
C GLU A 41 -16.79 0.76 -14.37
N ARG A 42 -17.24 -0.09 -15.31
CA ARG A 42 -16.87 -1.52 -15.35
C ARG A 42 -15.36 -1.70 -15.45
N ALA A 43 -14.68 -0.92 -16.29
CA ALA A 43 -13.22 -0.98 -16.42
C ALA A 43 -12.49 -0.54 -15.14
N LYS A 44 -12.98 0.50 -14.45
CA LYS A 44 -12.45 0.92 -13.13
C LYS A 44 -12.62 -0.18 -12.09
N GLU A 45 -13.79 -0.83 -12.05
CA GLU A 45 -14.04 -1.93 -11.12
C GLU A 45 -13.14 -3.13 -11.40
N GLN A 46 -12.97 -3.49 -12.68
CA GLN A 46 -12.00 -4.52 -13.09
C GLN A 46 -10.58 -4.18 -12.66
N LEU A 47 -10.16 -2.91 -12.83
CA LEU A 47 -8.85 -2.46 -12.40
C LEU A 47 -8.69 -2.51 -10.87
N ARG A 48 -9.73 -2.17 -10.11
CA ARG A 48 -9.73 -2.28 -8.65
C ARG A 48 -9.53 -3.73 -8.22
N ARG A 49 -10.35 -4.65 -8.75
CA ARG A 49 -10.22 -6.09 -8.50
C ARG A 49 -8.85 -6.63 -8.87
N LEU A 50 -8.23 -6.12 -9.94
CA LEU A 50 -6.90 -6.53 -10.36
C LEU A 50 -5.80 -6.02 -9.41
N LYS A 51 -5.95 -4.82 -8.86
CA LYS A 51 -5.01 -4.23 -7.89
C LYS A 51 -5.08 -4.91 -6.51
N ASP A 52 -6.17 -5.62 -6.23
CA ASP A 52 -6.35 -6.39 -5.00
C ASP A 52 -5.56 -7.71 -5.07
N THR A 53 -4.23 -7.63 -5.06
CA THR A 53 -3.34 -8.80 -5.06
C THR A 53 -2.76 -9.07 -3.69
N ASP A 54 -2.49 -10.34 -3.38
CA ASP A 54 -1.85 -10.76 -2.12
C ASP A 54 -0.54 -10.01 -1.87
N PHE A 55 0.24 -9.81 -2.95
CA PHE A 55 1.50 -9.08 -2.87
C PHE A 55 1.28 -7.62 -2.47
N LEU A 56 0.41 -6.88 -3.18
CA LEU A 56 0.18 -5.47 -2.89
C LEU A 56 -0.48 -5.24 -1.53
N ASN A 57 -1.32 -6.17 -1.09
CA ASN A 57 -1.95 -6.15 0.23
C ASN A 57 -0.94 -6.42 1.36
N SER A 58 0.11 -7.18 1.10
CA SER A 58 1.17 -7.48 2.08
C SER A 58 2.18 -6.34 2.33
N LEU A 59 2.17 -5.31 1.48
CA LEU A 59 3.13 -4.19 1.55
C LEU A 59 2.77 -3.23 2.69
N VAL A 60 3.78 -2.82 3.44
CA VAL A 60 3.61 -1.84 4.52
C VAL A 60 3.51 -0.45 3.91
N ARG A 61 2.45 0.30 4.25
CA ARG A 61 2.26 1.69 3.79
C ARG A 61 2.43 2.65 4.95
N PRO A 62 3.25 3.72 4.80
CA PRO A 62 3.44 4.72 5.85
C PRO A 62 2.13 5.34 6.37
N SER A 63 1.15 5.57 5.50
CA SER A 63 -0.14 6.17 5.89
C SER A 63 -0.94 5.30 6.87
N LYS A 64 -0.87 3.97 6.73
CA LYS A 64 -1.59 3.02 7.61
C LYS A 64 -0.88 2.81 8.95
N LEU A 65 0.41 3.12 9.04
CA LEU A 65 1.20 2.96 10.27
C LEU A 65 0.85 4.00 11.35
N PHE A 66 0.31 5.15 10.96
CA PHE A 66 -0.02 6.23 11.90
C PHE A 66 -1.50 6.22 12.35
N GLU A 67 -2.39 5.52 11.65
CA GLU A 67 -3.79 5.35 12.07
C GLU A 67 -3.89 4.66 13.44
N SER A 68 -3.02 3.69 13.73
CA SER A 68 -2.98 2.98 15.02
C SER A 68 -2.37 3.80 16.16
N THR A 69 -1.77 4.96 15.88
CA THR A 69 -1.14 5.83 16.89
C THR A 69 -2.02 6.99 17.33
N GLN A 70 -3.14 7.24 16.64
CA GLN A 70 -4.13 8.18 17.15
C GLN A 70 -4.92 7.50 18.25
N ILE A 71 -4.56 7.80 19.50
CA ILE A 71 -5.44 7.54 20.64
C ILE A 71 -6.76 8.26 20.31
N SER A 72 -7.82 7.50 20.00
CA SER A 72 -9.15 8.08 19.93
C SER A 72 -9.45 8.67 21.31
N GLN A 73 -10.19 9.78 21.39
CA GLN A 73 -10.65 10.30 22.68
C GLN A 73 -11.38 9.22 23.52
N GLN A 74 -11.92 8.21 22.84
CA GLN A 74 -12.54 7.02 23.42
C GLN A 74 -11.53 6.09 24.08
N ASP A 75 -10.35 5.86 23.49
CA ASP A 75 -9.30 4.99 24.04
C ASP A 75 -8.64 5.62 25.28
N ALA A 76 -8.47 6.94 25.27
CA ALA A 76 -8.02 7.69 26.45
C ALA A 76 -9.02 7.61 27.61
N ALA A 77 -10.33 7.67 27.31
CA ALA A 77 -11.41 7.54 28.29
C ALA A 77 -11.52 6.12 28.86
N ILE A 78 -11.28 5.09 28.04
CA ILE A 78 -11.23 3.69 28.48
C ILE A 78 -10.04 3.50 29.44
N SER A 79 -8.86 4.02 29.09
CA SER A 79 -7.66 3.97 29.93
C SER A 79 -7.85 4.67 31.29
N SER A 80 -8.50 5.83 31.32
CA SER A 80 -8.78 6.55 32.56
C SER A 80 -9.83 5.87 33.44
N SER A 81 -10.83 5.21 32.84
CA SER A 81 -11.83 4.41 33.57
C SER A 81 -11.24 3.15 34.20
N LEU A 82 -10.34 2.46 33.49
CA LEU A 82 -9.57 1.31 34.00
C LEU A 82 -8.63 1.70 35.15
N ALA A 83 -7.99 2.88 35.04
CA ALA A 83 -7.15 3.44 36.10
C ALA A 83 -7.94 3.91 37.34
N PHE A 84 -9.25 4.18 37.19
CA PHE A 84 -10.14 4.54 38.31
C PHE A 84 -10.61 3.31 39.09
N GLN A 85 -10.90 2.19 38.42
CA GLN A 85 -11.31 0.93 39.07
C GLN A 85 -10.19 0.31 39.93
N SER A 86 -8.93 0.43 39.51
CA SER A 86 -7.79 -0.15 40.25
C SER A 86 -7.42 0.59 41.54
N LYS A 87 -7.93 1.82 41.76
CA LYS A 87 -7.65 2.60 42.98
C LYS A 87 -8.43 2.16 44.22
N SER A 88 -9.35 1.19 44.09
CA SER A 88 -10.17 0.71 45.21
C SER A 88 -9.55 -0.46 46.01
N SER A 89 -8.38 -0.97 45.60
CA SER A 89 -7.68 -2.06 46.31
C SER A 89 -6.31 -1.60 46.80
N ALA A 90 -6.24 -1.23 48.08
CA ALA A 90 -5.13 -0.48 48.69
C ALA A 90 -3.93 -1.33 49.14
N ASN A 91 -3.48 -2.33 48.37
CA ASN A 91 -2.27 -3.10 48.77
C ASN A 91 -1.29 -3.53 47.66
N ASP A 92 -1.47 -3.12 46.39
CA ASP A 92 -0.56 -3.47 45.27
C ASP A 92 0.29 -2.27 44.78
N GLY A 93 0.84 -1.49 45.72
CA GLY A 93 1.51 -0.20 45.46
C GLY A 93 2.82 -0.25 44.66
N ALA A 94 3.32 -1.42 44.27
CA ALA A 94 4.52 -1.58 43.45
C ALA A 94 4.24 -2.16 42.05
N GLN A 95 3.05 -2.73 41.80
CA GLN A 95 2.71 -3.38 40.53
C GLN A 95 1.90 -2.46 39.59
N SER A 96 1.39 -1.33 40.09
CA SER A 96 0.48 -0.46 39.35
C SER A 96 1.16 0.60 38.45
N PHE A 97 2.49 0.78 38.51
CA PHE A 97 3.23 1.66 37.59
C PHE A 97 3.69 0.94 36.31
N GLU A 98 3.78 -0.39 36.31
CA GLU A 98 4.14 -1.20 35.13
C GLU A 98 2.96 -1.48 34.19
N ALA A 99 1.72 -1.31 34.67
CA ALA A 99 0.51 -1.57 33.88
C ALA A 99 0.20 -0.48 32.83
N GLY A 100 0.97 0.61 32.82
CA GLY A 100 0.69 1.81 32.04
C GLY A 100 1.63 2.03 30.87
N LEU A 101 2.00 1.01 30.07
CA LEU A 101 2.46 1.21 28.67
C LEU A 101 2.60 -0.10 27.88
N LYS A 102 1.71 -1.10 28.07
CA LYS A 102 1.63 -2.22 27.10
C LYS A 102 0.93 -1.71 25.84
N ARG A 103 1.62 -0.85 25.08
CA ARG A 103 1.32 -0.64 23.66
C ARG A 103 1.42 -2.03 23.01
N LYS A 104 0.28 -2.66 22.74
CA LYS A 104 0.22 -3.77 21.79
C LYS A 104 0.52 -3.16 20.43
N ALA A 105 1.79 -3.05 20.07
CA ALA A 105 2.20 -2.25 18.93
C ALA A 105 3.50 -2.76 18.32
N ASP A 106 3.48 -4.03 17.92
CA ASP A 106 4.40 -4.48 16.91
C ASP A 106 3.54 -4.93 15.74
N SER A 107 3.65 -4.26 14.59
CA SER A 107 3.11 -4.74 13.32
C SER A 107 3.71 -6.08 12.85
N GLY A 108 4.58 -6.70 13.66
CA GLY A 108 5.40 -7.86 13.31
C GLY A 108 6.40 -7.55 12.21
N ALA A 109 6.62 -6.28 11.88
CA ALA A 109 7.56 -5.83 10.88
C ALA A 109 8.65 -4.98 11.54
N TYR A 110 9.90 -5.35 11.29
CA TYR A 110 11.07 -4.68 11.84
C TYR A 110 11.91 -4.05 10.74
N ALA A 111 12.61 -2.99 11.11
CA ALA A 111 13.60 -2.33 10.28
C ALA A 111 14.93 -3.12 10.27
N TYR A 112 15.92 -2.60 9.55
CA TYR A 112 17.29 -3.13 9.54
C TYR A 112 17.46 -4.58 9.04
N HIS A 113 16.49 -5.11 8.29
CA HIS A 113 16.50 -6.49 7.79
C HIS A 113 16.50 -7.53 8.91
N ILE A 114 15.79 -7.22 9.99
CA ILE A 114 15.61 -8.14 11.11
C ILE A 114 14.29 -8.88 10.91
N ASP A 115 14.34 -10.21 10.90
CA ASP A 115 13.14 -11.03 10.78
C ASP A 115 12.42 -11.14 12.13
N PRO A 116 11.09 -11.42 12.13
CA PRO A 116 10.35 -11.58 13.38
C PRO A 116 10.95 -12.65 14.30
N ARG A 117 11.45 -13.75 13.72
CA ARG A 117 12.14 -14.80 14.46
C ARG A 117 13.40 -14.29 15.16
N ASP A 118 14.17 -13.41 14.52
CA ASP A 118 15.38 -12.84 15.12
C ASP A 118 15.02 -11.92 16.29
N MET A 119 13.94 -11.14 16.14
CA MET A 119 13.44 -10.30 17.23
C MET A 119 12.90 -11.12 18.40
N ASP A 120 12.22 -12.23 18.13
CA ASP A 120 11.76 -13.13 19.19
C ASP A 120 12.96 -13.74 19.94
N LEU A 121 14.00 -14.18 19.23
CA LEU A 121 15.25 -14.65 19.84
C LEU A 121 15.92 -13.56 20.70
N ILE A 122 15.99 -12.33 20.20
CA ILE A 122 16.55 -11.20 20.95
C ILE A 122 15.71 -10.90 22.19
N SER A 123 14.38 -10.96 22.08
CA SER A 123 13.50 -10.61 23.20
C SER A 123 13.37 -11.71 24.25
N GLU A 124 13.43 -12.98 23.86
CA GLU A 124 13.18 -14.10 24.77
C GLU A 124 14.46 -14.78 25.26
N VAL A 125 15.46 -14.93 24.40
CA VAL A 125 16.67 -15.72 24.69
C VAL A 125 17.78 -14.84 25.24
N ALA A 126 17.98 -13.64 24.70
CA ALA A 126 19.05 -12.75 25.14
C ALA A 126 18.99 -12.37 26.64
N PRO A 127 17.82 -11.97 27.22
CA PRO A 127 17.79 -11.62 28.64
C PRO A 127 18.06 -12.83 29.55
N LYS A 128 17.58 -14.01 29.16
CA LYS A 128 17.83 -15.27 29.90
C LYS A 128 19.29 -15.68 29.84
N ALA A 129 19.94 -15.57 28.68
CA ALA A 129 21.36 -15.86 28.52
C ALA A 129 22.24 -14.92 29.35
N ALA A 130 21.90 -13.62 29.40
CA ALA A 130 22.63 -12.64 30.21
C ALA A 130 22.55 -12.94 31.72
N SER A 131 21.39 -13.42 32.20
CA SER A 131 21.22 -13.80 33.62
C SER A 131 22.00 -15.05 34.04
N GLY A 132 22.37 -15.92 33.09
CA GLY A 132 23.12 -17.15 33.33
C GLY A 132 24.65 -16.99 33.26
N VAL A 133 25.15 -15.77 33.01
CA VAL A 133 26.59 -15.48 33.09
C VAL A 133 26.92 -15.26 34.56
N ASP A 134 27.36 -16.33 35.23
CA ASP A 134 28.00 -16.26 36.53
C ASP A 134 29.26 -15.39 36.40
N THR A 135 29.14 -14.09 36.68
CA THR A 135 30.29 -13.23 36.91
C THR A 135 30.96 -13.71 38.18
N GLY A 136 31.97 -14.55 38.03
CA GLY A 136 32.68 -15.19 39.12
C GLY A 136 33.15 -14.20 40.20
N PHE A 137 33.14 -14.72 41.43
CA PHE A 137 33.63 -14.15 42.69
C PHE A 137 32.84 -12.97 43.28
N GLY A 138 31.77 -13.32 43.99
CA GLY A 138 31.42 -12.64 45.24
C GLY A 138 30.40 -11.51 45.15
N HIS A 139 29.16 -11.77 44.74
CA HIS A 139 27.97 -11.22 45.41
C HIS A 139 26.69 -11.87 44.86
N SER A 140 26.07 -12.73 45.67
CA SER A 140 24.71 -13.23 45.44
C SER A 140 23.69 -12.13 45.78
N ILE A 141 23.61 -11.09 44.94
CA ILE A 141 22.53 -10.11 45.00
C ILE A 141 21.44 -10.51 44.00
N MET A 142 20.34 -11.02 44.54
CA MET A 142 18.96 -11.00 44.01
C MET A 142 18.79 -11.21 42.49
N PRO A 143 18.49 -12.45 42.02
CA PRO A 143 18.31 -12.74 40.60
C PRO A 143 17.09 -12.03 39.97
N GLU A 144 16.08 -11.68 40.76
CA GLU A 144 14.80 -11.17 40.25
C GLU A 144 14.89 -9.72 39.71
N ALA A 145 15.76 -8.87 40.27
CA ALA A 145 15.95 -7.50 39.81
C ALA A 145 16.80 -7.41 38.52
N ILE A 146 17.74 -8.34 38.33
CA ILE A 146 18.57 -8.44 37.12
C ILE A 146 17.74 -8.87 35.92
N ASN A 147 16.80 -9.81 36.12
CA ASN A 147 15.93 -10.32 35.07
C ASN A 147 14.99 -9.24 34.50
N LYS A 148 14.43 -8.38 35.36
CA LYS A 148 13.56 -7.26 34.92
C LYS A 148 14.31 -6.27 34.04
N ASN A 149 15.58 -5.99 34.33
CA ASN A 149 16.39 -5.07 33.52
C ASN A 149 16.63 -5.62 32.10
N GLY A 150 16.85 -6.93 31.97
CA GLY A 150 17.03 -7.60 30.67
C GLY A 150 15.76 -7.57 29.82
N GLU A 151 14.60 -7.85 30.41
CA GLU A 151 13.30 -7.78 29.73
C GLU A 151 12.98 -6.35 29.26
N ILE A 152 13.26 -5.34 30.10
CA ILE A 152 13.09 -3.93 29.73
C ILE A 152 14.01 -3.55 28.56
N GLN A 153 15.26 -4.00 28.56
CA GLN A 153 16.19 -3.74 27.46
C GLN A 153 15.75 -4.41 26.16
N ALA A 154 15.29 -5.66 26.23
CA ALA A 154 14.71 -6.38 25.10
C ALA A 154 13.52 -5.64 24.49
N ASP A 155 12.60 -5.16 25.33
CA ASP A 155 11.45 -4.36 24.92
C ASP A 155 11.86 -3.03 24.27
N ILE A 156 12.89 -2.37 24.80
CA ILE A 156 13.44 -1.14 24.21
C ILE A 156 14.00 -1.43 22.82
N VAL A 157 14.79 -2.50 22.66
CA VAL A 157 15.36 -2.90 21.38
C VAL A 157 14.26 -3.21 20.37
N ARG A 158 13.23 -3.97 20.76
CA ARG A 158 12.06 -4.29 19.94
C ARG A 158 11.36 -3.02 19.43
N ARG A 159 11.18 -2.01 20.30
CA ARG A 159 10.59 -0.71 19.92
C ARG A 159 11.48 0.11 18.98
N ILE A 160 12.79 0.11 19.19
CA ILE A 160 13.75 0.81 18.31
C ILE A 160 13.77 0.17 16.92
N ALA A 161 13.71 -1.17 16.88
CA ALA A 161 13.70 -1.92 15.64
C ALA A 161 12.33 -1.91 14.93
N ALA A 162 11.23 -1.65 15.63
CA ALA A 162 9.89 -1.65 15.05
C ALA A 162 9.79 -0.71 13.84
N LEU A 163 9.26 -1.21 12.73
CA LEU A 163 9.13 -0.46 11.49
C LEU A 163 8.17 0.73 11.62
N ASP A 164 7.23 0.65 12.56
CA ASP A 164 6.25 1.69 12.88
C ASP A 164 6.94 2.99 13.36
N ASN A 165 8.10 2.86 14.00
CA ASN A 165 8.92 3.99 14.46
C ASN A 165 9.99 4.41 13.42
N ALA A 166 10.04 3.72 12.28
CA ALA A 166 11.08 3.94 11.28
C ALA A 166 10.67 4.98 10.23
N ASN A 167 11.66 5.48 9.48
CA ASN A 167 11.42 6.44 8.40
C ASN A 167 10.85 5.78 7.13
N ALA A 168 10.32 6.59 6.21
CA ALA A 168 9.78 6.10 4.93
C ALA A 168 10.80 5.30 4.09
N LYS A 169 12.11 5.61 4.24
CA LYS A 169 13.18 4.87 3.55
C LYS A 169 13.34 3.45 4.10
N ALA A 170 13.21 3.26 5.41
CA ALA A 170 13.24 1.94 6.05
C ALA A 170 12.04 1.10 5.62
N VAL A 171 10.83 1.69 5.58
CA VAL A 171 9.62 1.03 5.04
C VAL A 171 9.83 0.60 3.58
N SER A 172 10.41 1.48 2.76
CA SER A 172 10.73 1.15 1.37
C SER A 172 11.73 -0.02 1.27
N LYS A 173 12.78 -0.04 2.10
CA LYS A 173 13.75 -1.15 2.14
C LYS A 173 13.10 -2.48 2.54
N HIS A 174 12.25 -2.46 3.57
CA HIS A 174 11.48 -3.63 4.01
C HIS A 174 10.63 -4.21 2.88
N ASN A 175 9.85 -3.34 2.22
CA ASN A 175 9.02 -3.74 1.08
C ASN A 175 9.85 -4.27 -0.09
N ILE A 176 11.03 -3.69 -0.36
CA ILE A 176 11.94 -4.19 -1.39
C ILE A 176 12.43 -5.59 -1.04
N SER A 177 12.81 -5.84 0.21
CA SER A 177 13.23 -7.18 0.66
C SER A 177 12.11 -8.20 0.48
N LYS A 178 10.86 -7.84 0.83
CA LYS A 178 9.68 -8.68 0.57
C LYS A 178 9.49 -8.98 -0.91
N ALA A 179 9.73 -8.01 -1.81
CA ALA A 179 9.64 -8.23 -3.24
C ALA A 179 10.72 -9.15 -3.78
N VAL A 180 11.96 -9.01 -3.32
CA VAL A 180 13.07 -9.92 -3.69
C VAL A 180 12.72 -11.35 -3.28
N ASN A 181 12.26 -11.56 -2.05
CA ASN A 181 11.90 -12.89 -1.58
C ASN A 181 10.71 -13.50 -2.33
N LYS A 182 9.76 -12.68 -2.81
CA LYS A 182 8.55 -13.16 -3.50
C LYS A 182 8.74 -13.43 -4.99
N PHE A 183 9.56 -12.62 -5.66
CA PHE A 183 9.75 -12.67 -7.13
C PHE A 183 11.10 -13.23 -7.55
N GLY A 184 12.04 -13.42 -6.62
CA GLY A 184 13.34 -14.04 -6.87
C GLY A 184 13.18 -15.49 -7.30
N ARG A 185 13.98 -15.92 -8.27
CA ARG A 185 13.96 -17.31 -8.76
C ARG A 185 14.79 -18.26 -7.89
N SER A 186 15.81 -17.71 -7.24
CA SER A 186 16.71 -18.39 -6.33
C SER A 186 17.00 -17.50 -5.13
N ASP A 187 17.54 -18.08 -4.07
CA ASP A 187 18.00 -17.32 -2.93
C ASP A 187 19.06 -16.29 -3.38
N GLY A 188 18.82 -15.03 -3.02
CA GLY A 188 19.70 -13.91 -3.40
C GLY A 188 19.50 -13.34 -4.81
N ASP A 189 18.50 -13.77 -5.57
CA ASP A 189 18.22 -13.19 -6.90
C ASP A 189 17.68 -11.76 -6.81
N SER A 190 18.57 -10.78 -7.00
CA SER A 190 18.23 -9.36 -7.11
C SER A 190 18.13 -8.85 -8.55
N GLY A 191 18.49 -9.68 -9.53
CA GLY A 191 18.77 -9.27 -10.91
C GLY A 191 17.65 -9.57 -11.89
N SER A 192 16.77 -10.53 -11.58
CA SER A 192 15.69 -10.94 -12.49
C SER A 192 14.75 -9.80 -12.88
N ALA A 193 14.23 -9.88 -14.12
CA ALA A 193 13.35 -8.86 -14.69
C ALA A 193 12.07 -8.68 -13.86
N GLU A 194 11.54 -9.77 -13.29
CA GLU A 194 10.40 -9.82 -12.38
C GLU A 194 10.69 -9.04 -11.10
N VAL A 195 11.84 -9.31 -10.47
CA VAL A 195 12.30 -8.65 -9.24
C VAL A 195 12.48 -7.15 -9.47
N GLN A 196 13.16 -6.77 -10.55
CA GLN A 196 13.35 -5.36 -10.90
C GLN A 196 12.02 -4.63 -11.14
N ALA A 197 11.07 -5.28 -11.83
CA ALA A 197 9.73 -4.73 -12.05
C ALA A 197 8.94 -4.57 -10.75
N ALA A 198 9.06 -5.52 -9.81
CA ALA A 198 8.46 -5.45 -8.49
C ALA A 198 9.06 -4.30 -7.64
N VAL A 199 10.39 -4.15 -7.64
CA VAL A 199 11.09 -3.06 -6.94
C VAL A 199 10.65 -1.69 -7.45
N TRP A 200 10.55 -1.50 -8.77
CA TRP A 200 10.04 -0.24 -9.30
C TRP A 200 8.56 -0.03 -8.98
N THR A 201 7.76 -1.09 -8.93
CA THR A 201 6.35 -0.99 -8.50
C THR A 201 6.23 -0.44 -7.08
N ILE A 202 7.07 -0.90 -6.15
CA ILE A 202 7.11 -0.35 -4.78
C ILE A 202 7.46 1.14 -4.78
N ARG A 203 8.47 1.54 -5.57
CA ARG A 203 8.88 2.95 -5.67
C ARG A 203 7.81 3.83 -6.33
N ILE A 204 7.13 3.29 -7.35
CA ILE A 204 6.01 3.94 -8.04
C ILE A 204 4.89 4.19 -7.03
N ASN A 205 4.47 3.17 -6.27
CA ASN A 205 3.40 3.31 -5.28
C ASN A 205 3.76 4.33 -4.19
N SER A 206 5.01 4.33 -3.71
CA SER A 206 5.47 5.32 -2.72
C SER A 206 5.48 6.76 -3.26
N LEU A 207 5.87 6.96 -4.52
CA LEU A 207 5.82 8.27 -5.16
C LEU A 207 4.38 8.69 -5.50
N GLU A 208 3.54 7.73 -5.88
CA GLU A 208 2.12 7.95 -6.15
C GLU A 208 1.43 8.52 -4.90
N ASP A 209 1.62 7.88 -3.74
CA ASP A 209 1.07 8.35 -2.47
C ASP A 209 1.60 9.75 -2.08
N HIS A 210 2.89 10.03 -2.30
CA HIS A 210 3.47 11.39 -2.08
C HIS A 210 2.91 12.45 -3.03
N LEU A 211 2.70 12.10 -4.31
CA LEU A 211 2.21 13.02 -5.32
C LEU A 211 0.71 13.34 -5.17
N ARG A 212 -0.09 12.41 -4.62
CA ARG A 212 -1.50 12.66 -4.28
C ARG A 212 -1.64 13.83 -3.32
N SER A 213 -0.80 13.90 -2.28
CA SER A 213 -0.77 15.05 -1.36
C SER A 213 -0.04 16.26 -1.96
N ASN A 214 0.97 16.05 -2.79
CA ASN A 214 1.86 17.10 -3.29
C ASN A 214 1.72 17.37 -4.79
N ASN A 215 0.58 17.95 -5.18
CA ASN A 215 0.25 18.21 -6.59
C ASN A 215 1.21 19.16 -7.34
N LYS A 216 1.93 20.03 -6.63
CA LYS A 216 2.85 21.03 -7.21
C LYS A 216 4.29 20.52 -7.41
N ASP A 217 4.58 19.30 -6.98
CA ASP A 217 5.93 18.72 -7.07
C ASP A 217 6.19 18.13 -8.46
N HIS A 218 6.60 18.99 -9.39
CA HIS A 218 6.84 18.60 -10.79
C HIS A 218 8.08 17.73 -10.97
N GLN A 219 9.08 17.88 -10.09
CA GLN A 219 10.31 17.12 -10.18
C GLN A 219 10.08 15.66 -9.82
N ASN A 220 9.37 15.39 -8.71
CA ASN A 220 9.03 14.01 -8.34
C ASN A 220 8.00 13.40 -9.29
N ARG A 221 7.15 14.21 -9.92
CA ARG A 221 6.29 13.74 -11.00
C ARG A 221 7.08 13.25 -12.21
N ARG A 222 8.17 13.95 -12.57
CA ARG A 222 9.08 13.51 -13.63
C ARG A 222 9.80 12.20 -13.25
N THR A 223 10.22 12.04 -12.00
CA THR A 223 10.86 10.79 -11.54
C THR A 223 9.86 9.63 -11.56
N TYR A 224 8.62 9.86 -11.13
CA TYR A 224 7.51 8.91 -11.24
C TYR A 224 7.29 8.42 -12.68
N THR A 225 7.16 9.35 -13.64
CA THR A 225 7.03 9.02 -15.07
C THR A 225 8.20 8.19 -15.59
N LYS A 226 9.43 8.54 -15.21
CA LYS A 226 10.62 7.77 -15.60
C LYS A 226 10.58 6.35 -15.04
N LEU A 227 10.10 6.14 -13.81
CA LEU A 227 9.99 4.83 -13.20
C LEU A 227 8.92 3.97 -13.88
N LEU A 228 7.77 4.56 -14.25
CA LEU A 228 6.75 3.87 -15.04
C LEU A 228 7.33 3.33 -16.36
N HIS A 229 8.05 4.18 -17.09
CA HIS A 229 8.70 3.77 -18.34
C HIS A 229 9.79 2.71 -18.13
N LYS A 230 10.59 2.80 -17.07
CA LYS A 230 11.58 1.77 -16.73
C LYS A 230 10.90 0.42 -16.47
N ARG A 231 9.84 0.40 -15.67
CA ARG A 231 9.04 -0.81 -15.40
C ARG A 231 8.44 -1.40 -16.68
N ALA A 232 7.82 -0.56 -17.50
CA ALA A 232 7.26 -1.03 -18.76
C ALA A 232 8.32 -1.60 -19.69
N LYS A 233 9.51 -0.99 -19.77
CA LYS A 233 10.64 -1.50 -20.57
C LYS A 233 11.07 -2.90 -20.12
N MET A 234 11.15 -3.14 -18.80
CA MET A 234 11.55 -4.44 -18.28
C MET A 234 10.48 -5.50 -18.47
N LEU A 235 9.21 -5.14 -18.28
CA LEU A 235 8.10 -6.07 -18.56
C LEU A 235 8.00 -6.40 -20.07
N LYS A 236 8.29 -5.45 -20.96
CA LYS A 236 8.44 -5.71 -22.41
C LYS A 236 9.65 -6.60 -22.73
N TYR A 237 10.73 -6.50 -21.96
CA TYR A 237 11.86 -7.44 -22.08
C TYR A 237 11.45 -8.84 -21.65
N LEU A 238 10.86 -8.97 -20.45
CA LEU A 238 10.39 -10.24 -19.91
C LEU A 238 9.40 -10.93 -20.88
N LYS A 239 8.48 -10.18 -21.48
CA LYS A 239 7.55 -10.69 -22.50
C LYS A 239 8.25 -11.32 -23.71
N ARG A 240 9.35 -10.71 -24.17
CA ARG A 240 10.13 -11.23 -25.31
C ARG A 240 10.90 -12.49 -24.95
N GLU A 241 11.30 -12.62 -23.68
CA GLU A 241 12.05 -13.77 -23.18
C GLU A 241 11.13 -14.96 -22.82
N SER A 242 10.01 -14.70 -22.13
CA SER A 242 9.04 -15.71 -21.74
C SER A 242 7.65 -15.09 -21.52
N LEU A 243 6.67 -15.54 -22.31
CA LEU A 243 5.29 -15.09 -22.22
C LEU A 243 4.62 -15.54 -20.91
N GLU A 244 4.89 -16.77 -20.46
CA GLU A 244 4.30 -17.34 -19.25
C GLU A 244 4.71 -16.54 -18.00
N ARG A 245 6.02 -16.30 -17.84
CA ARG A 245 6.54 -15.49 -16.72
C ARG A 245 6.01 -14.06 -16.74
N TYR A 246 5.86 -13.50 -17.93
CA TYR A 246 5.27 -12.16 -18.10
C TYR A 246 3.84 -12.09 -17.56
N TYR A 247 2.96 -13.02 -17.92
CA TYR A 247 1.58 -13.01 -17.44
C TYR A 247 1.47 -13.29 -15.94
N LEU A 248 2.28 -14.21 -15.41
CA LEU A 248 2.36 -14.46 -13.96
C LEU A 248 2.80 -13.21 -13.20
N CYS A 249 3.85 -12.54 -13.68
CA CYS A 249 4.37 -11.31 -13.09
C CYS A 249 3.31 -10.18 -13.12
N LEU A 250 2.60 -10.01 -14.24
CA LEU A 250 1.51 -9.03 -14.34
C LEU A 250 0.40 -9.30 -13.32
N LYS A 251 -0.04 -10.55 -13.19
CA LYS A 251 -1.09 -10.95 -12.25
C LYS A 251 -0.68 -10.66 -10.80
N GLN A 252 0.55 -10.98 -10.43
CA GLN A 252 1.06 -10.75 -9.07
C GLN A 252 1.22 -9.25 -8.75
N LEU A 253 1.67 -8.45 -9.72
CA LEU A 253 1.84 -7.00 -9.57
C LEU A 253 0.53 -6.20 -9.72
N GLY A 254 -0.58 -6.85 -10.09
CA GLY A 254 -1.86 -6.19 -10.32
C GLY A 254 -1.85 -5.23 -11.52
N LEU A 255 -1.11 -5.59 -12.58
CA LEU A 255 -0.91 -4.76 -13.77
C LEU A 255 -1.66 -5.33 -14.97
N THR A 256 -2.27 -4.45 -15.78
CA THR A 256 -2.85 -4.84 -17.06
C THR A 256 -1.83 -4.74 -18.19
N LYS A 257 -2.09 -5.48 -19.28
CA LYS A 257 -1.33 -5.38 -20.53
C LYS A 257 -1.28 -3.94 -21.07
N ALA A 258 -2.39 -3.20 -20.98
CA ALA A 258 -2.49 -1.82 -21.43
C ALA A 258 -1.59 -0.84 -20.65
N MET A 259 -1.23 -1.16 -19.40
CA MET A 259 -0.31 -0.32 -18.60
C MET A 259 1.17 -0.53 -18.98
N VAL A 260 1.47 -1.56 -19.76
CA VAL A 260 2.82 -1.91 -20.19
C VAL A 260 2.99 -1.65 -21.69
N GLU A 261 2.00 -2.02 -22.48
CA GLU A 261 2.03 -1.95 -23.94
C GLU A 261 1.42 -0.65 -24.46
N GLY A 262 1.83 -0.26 -25.68
CA GLY A 262 1.39 0.99 -26.28
C GLY A 262 1.99 2.24 -25.65
N GLU A 263 1.27 3.35 -25.79
CA GLU A 263 1.59 4.65 -25.21
C GLU A 263 1.05 4.73 -23.77
N ILE A 264 1.94 5.02 -22.83
CA ILE A 264 1.57 5.14 -21.41
C ILE A 264 1.07 6.56 -21.18
N LEU A 265 -0.25 6.71 -21.15
CA LEU A 265 -0.90 7.98 -20.85
C LEU A 265 -0.80 8.26 -19.35
N ILE A 266 -0.14 9.36 -18.98
CA ILE A 266 0.04 9.76 -17.59
C ILE A 266 -0.84 10.98 -17.33
N PRO A 267 -1.87 10.88 -16.47
CA PRO A 267 -2.79 11.98 -16.21
C PRO A 267 -2.06 13.15 -15.56
N LYS A 268 -2.55 14.38 -15.82
CA LYS A 268 -1.98 15.63 -15.27
C LYS A 268 -1.95 15.63 -13.74
N ARG A 269 -2.89 14.94 -13.11
CA ARG A 269 -3.00 14.76 -11.66
C ARG A 269 -3.05 13.27 -11.36
N VAL A 270 -2.35 12.85 -10.32
CA VAL A 270 -2.49 11.50 -9.76
C VAL A 270 -3.73 11.54 -8.85
N GLU A 271 -4.71 10.72 -9.18
CA GLU A 271 -5.93 10.55 -8.37
C GLU A 271 -5.72 9.51 -7.26
#